data_AF-E3QU28-F1
#
_entry.id   AF-E3QU28-F1
#
_cell.length_a   1.000
_cell.length_b   1.000
_cell.length_c   1.000
_cell.angle_alpha   90.00
_cell.angle_beta   90.00
_cell.angle_gamma   90.00
#
_symmetry.space_group_name_H-M   'P 1'
#
loop_
_entity.id
_entity.type
_entity.pdbx_description
1 polymer ?
#
loop_
_entity_poly.entity_id
_entity_poly.type
_entity_poly.pdbx_seq_one_letter_code
_entity_poly.pdbx_strand_id
1 'polypeptide(L)'
;MGSPSGPLRPRASSNFMGLRATGFPPSMTPQEKHLFSDRVNSATTRLSSTMAASETPEGYIFVVYFHKTSAADALAALRAADIRVRGHEIQFSWH
;
A
#
# COMPACT_ATOMS: atom_id res chain seq x y z
N MET A 1 18.52 40.15 15.90
CA MET A 1 18.57 38.80 15.30
C MET A 1 18.05 37.81 16.35
N GLY A 2 16.77 37.43 16.26
CA GLY A 2 16.15 36.46 17.17
C GLY A 2 15.93 35.14 16.44
N SER A 3 16.52 34.07 16.95
CA SER A 3 16.39 32.71 16.42
C SER A 3 14.92 32.27 16.41
N PRO A 4 14.38 31.77 15.28
CA PRO A 4 13.05 31.19 15.24
C PRO A 4 13.13 29.73 15.70
N SER A 5 13.18 29.49 17.00
CA SER A 5 12.96 28.16 17.59
C SER A 5 11.51 28.07 18.07
N GLY A 6 10.57 28.10 17.13
CA GLY A 6 9.20 27.65 17.40
C GLY A 6 9.19 26.13 17.56
N PRO A 7 8.22 25.56 18.30
CA PRO A 7 8.10 24.11 18.45
C PRO A 7 8.05 23.48 17.06
N LEU A 8 8.96 22.54 16.79
CA LEU A 8 8.92 21.69 15.61
C LEU A 8 7.49 21.16 15.52
N ARG A 9 6.72 21.66 14.53
CA ARG A 9 5.41 21.09 14.21
C ARG A 9 5.59 19.57 14.15
N PRO A 10 4.68 18.76 14.71
CA PRO A 10 4.77 17.31 14.58
C PRO A 10 5.02 17.03 13.10
N ARG A 11 6.23 16.53 12.80
CA ARG A 11 6.65 16.13 11.47
C ARG A 11 5.58 15.16 11.05
N ALA A 12 4.67 15.58 10.15
CA ALA A 12 3.39 14.93 9.90
C ALA A 12 3.59 13.43 9.99
N SER A 13 3.18 12.84 11.13
CA SER A 13 3.23 11.40 11.30
C SER A 13 2.41 10.90 10.13
N SER A 14 3.03 10.23 9.17
CA SER A 14 2.36 9.74 7.99
C SER A 14 1.13 8.95 8.44
N ASN A 15 -0.04 9.60 8.48
CA ASN A 15 -1.35 8.99 8.74
C ASN A 15 -1.78 8.08 7.59
N PHE A 16 -0.89 7.93 6.63
CA PHE A 16 -0.90 7.01 5.54
C PHE A 16 -0.92 5.58 6.05
N MET A 17 -2.05 4.92 5.82
CA MET A 17 -2.25 3.53 6.14
C MET A 17 -1.81 2.70 4.94
N GLY A 18 -0.77 1.91 5.13
CA GLY A 18 -0.20 1.05 4.10
C GLY A 18 -0.88 -0.31 4.04
N LEU A 19 -1.05 -0.86 2.83
CA LEU A 19 -1.32 -2.28 2.64
C LEU A 19 -0.12 -2.99 2.01
N ARG A 20 0.14 -4.20 2.50
CA ARG A 20 1.19 -5.13 2.07
C ARG A 20 0.58 -6.36 1.38
N ALA A 21 1.28 -6.87 0.36
CA ALA A 21 0.92 -7.98 -0.49
C ALA A 21 2.12 -8.91 -0.52
N THR A 22 1.83 -10.18 -0.30
CA THR A 22 2.81 -11.26 -0.21
C THR A 22 2.29 -12.44 -1.02
N GLY A 23 3.15 -13.45 -1.23
CA GLY A 23 2.80 -14.62 -2.04
C GLY A 23 2.94 -14.40 -3.55
N PHE A 24 3.60 -13.33 -4.00
CA PHE A 24 3.92 -13.16 -5.42
C PHE A 24 4.78 -14.32 -5.93
N PRO A 25 4.55 -14.78 -7.18
CA PRO A 25 5.41 -15.78 -7.80
C PRO A 25 6.88 -15.32 -7.80
N PRO A 26 7.86 -16.22 -7.57
CA PRO A 26 9.28 -15.86 -7.63
C PRO A 26 9.73 -15.41 -9.03
N SER A 27 8.97 -15.79 -10.06
CA SER A 27 9.17 -15.36 -11.46
C SER A 27 8.63 -13.96 -11.77
N MET A 28 7.93 -13.32 -10.83
CA MET A 28 7.29 -12.03 -11.05
C MET A 28 8.30 -10.91 -10.86
N THR A 29 8.50 -10.12 -11.92
CA THR A 29 9.46 -9.01 -11.93
C THR A 29 8.97 -7.83 -11.09
N PRO A 30 9.86 -6.94 -10.63
CA PRO A 30 9.46 -5.71 -9.95
C PRO A 30 8.49 -4.84 -10.77
N GLN A 31 8.63 -4.80 -12.10
CA GLN A 31 7.72 -4.09 -13.00
C GLN A 31 6.33 -4.70 -13.01
N GLU A 32 6.23 -6.03 -13.02
CA GLU A 32 4.94 -6.72 -12.94
C GLU A 32 4.27 -6.48 -11.58
N LYS A 33 5.03 -6.46 -10.48
CA LYS A 33 4.52 -6.12 -9.14
C LYS A 33 4.01 -4.68 -9.09
N HIS A 34 4.69 -3.76 -9.76
CA HIS A 34 4.24 -2.38 -9.91
C HIS A 34 2.93 -2.27 -10.70
N LEU A 35 2.83 -2.95 -11.86
CA LEU A 35 1.59 -2.98 -12.65
C LEU A 35 0.43 -3.63 -11.89
N PHE A 36 0.71 -4.67 -11.10
CA PHE A 36 -0.27 -5.28 -10.21
C PHE A 36 -0.77 -4.29 -9.15
N SER A 37 0.16 -3.60 -8.50
CA SER A 37 -0.11 -2.52 -7.53
C SER A 37 -1.05 -1.46 -8.12
N ASP A 38 -0.74 -0.96 -9.32
CA ASP A 38 -1.53 0.07 -9.98
C ASP A 38 -2.96 -0.40 -10.26
N ARG A 39 -3.13 -1.65 -10.71
CA ARG A 39 -4.46 -2.24 -10.96
C ARG A 39 -5.26 -2.42 -9.67
N VAL A 40 -4.63 -2.93 -8.61
CA VAL A 40 -5.26 -3.09 -7.29
C VAL A 40 -5.67 -1.72 -6.73
N ASN A 41 -4.79 -0.73 -6.85
CA ASN A 41 -5.09 0.63 -6.43
C ASN A 41 -6.28 1.19 -7.23
N SER A 42 -6.26 1.11 -8.55
CA SER A 42 -7.38 1.57 -9.39
C SER A 42 -8.71 0.87 -9.05
N ALA A 43 -8.68 -0.39 -8.62
CA ALA A 43 -9.87 -1.15 -8.25
C ALA A 43 -10.39 -0.80 -6.84
N THR A 44 -9.50 -0.41 -5.93
CA THR A 44 -9.83 -0.16 -4.51
C THR A 44 -10.02 1.31 -4.17
N THR A 45 -9.66 2.20 -5.10
CA THR A 45 -9.53 3.62 -4.81
C THR A 45 -10.50 4.46 -5.64
N ARG A 46 -11.52 5.03 -4.98
CA ARG A 46 -12.21 6.24 -5.47
C ARG A 46 -11.50 7.55 -5.05
N LEU A 47 -10.62 7.52 -4.03
CA LEU A 47 -10.04 8.72 -3.38
C LEU A 47 -8.68 8.48 -2.66
N SER A 48 -7.61 8.07 -3.33
CA SER A 48 -6.26 8.01 -2.70
C SER A 48 -5.20 8.69 -3.56
N SER A 49 -4.41 9.49 -2.84
CA SER A 49 -3.26 10.24 -3.31
C SER A 49 -2.02 9.35 -3.29
N THR A 50 -1.43 9.21 -4.48
CA THR A 50 -0.02 8.90 -4.74
C THR A 50 0.56 7.59 -4.21
N MET A 51 0.99 6.79 -5.18
CA MET A 51 1.59 5.47 -5.06
C MET A 51 3.05 5.56 -4.59
N ALA A 52 3.38 4.83 -3.54
CA ALA A 52 4.75 4.37 -3.32
C ALA A 52 4.69 2.84 -3.25
N ALA A 53 4.85 2.22 -4.41
CA ALA A 53 4.98 0.78 -4.50
C ALA A 53 6.45 0.43 -4.20
N SER A 54 6.72 -0.16 -3.04
CA SER A 54 8.10 -0.47 -2.60
C SER A 54 8.24 -1.93 -2.25
N GLU A 55 9.32 -2.54 -2.74
CA GLU A 55 9.69 -3.90 -2.38
C GLU A 55 10.46 -3.88 -1.06
N THR A 56 9.95 -4.61 -0.08
CA THR A 56 10.59 -4.82 1.22
C THR A 56 10.91 -6.30 1.41
N PRO A 57 11.83 -6.66 2.33
CA PRO A 57 12.11 -8.06 2.66
C PRO A 57 10.86 -8.86 3.09
N GLU A 58 9.83 -8.16 3.57
CA GLU A 58 8.60 -8.75 4.10
C GLU A 58 7.48 -8.82 3.06
N GLY A 59 7.67 -8.27 1.86
CA GLY A 59 6.66 -8.23 0.81
C GLY A 59 6.66 -6.93 0.01
N TYR A 60 5.66 -6.79 -0.84
CA TYR A 60 5.46 -5.58 -1.64
C TYR A 60 4.42 -4.69 -0.94
N ILE A 61 4.73 -3.41 -0.74
CA ILE A 61 3.79 -2.39 -0.25
C ILE A 61 3.26 -1.67 -1.49
N PHE A 62 1.95 -1.50 -1.64
CA PHE A 62 1.36 -0.99 -2.90
C PHE A 62 0.27 0.06 -2.69
N VAL A 63 -0.35 0.14 -1.51
CA VAL A 63 -1.39 1.16 -1.28
C VAL A 63 -1.17 1.94 -0.02
N VAL A 64 -1.29 3.25 -0.17
CA VAL A 64 -1.28 4.22 0.91
C VAL A 64 -2.66 4.90 0.92
N TYR A 65 -3.41 4.72 2.00
CA TYR A 65 -4.70 5.35 2.21
C TYR A 65 -4.59 6.48 3.22
N PHE A 66 -5.28 7.59 2.97
CA PHE A 66 -5.31 8.70 3.92
C PHE A 66 -6.19 8.41 5.15
N HIS A 67 -7.22 7.57 4.99
CA HIS A 67 -8.14 7.21 6.06
C HIS A 67 -8.08 5.72 6.38
N LYS A 68 -7.98 5.40 7.68
CA LYS A 68 -7.95 4.02 8.20
C LYS A 68 -9.19 3.21 7.85
N THR A 69 -10.37 3.84 7.83
CA THR A 69 -11.63 3.19 7.44
C THR A 69 -11.58 2.74 5.98
N SER A 70 -11.18 3.62 5.06
CA SER A 70 -11.02 3.28 3.64
C SER A 70 -9.97 2.19 3.40
N ALA A 71 -8.88 2.21 4.17
CA ALA A 71 -7.87 1.16 4.12
C ALA A 71 -8.40 -0.20 4.60
N ALA A 72 -9.22 -0.20 5.65
CA ALA A 72 -9.83 -1.41 6.20
C ALA A 72 -10.86 -2.01 5.23
N ASP A 73 -11.70 -1.16 4.61
CA ASP A 73 -12.68 -1.57 3.61
C ASP A 73 -11.97 -2.17 2.38
N ALA A 74 -10.91 -1.52 1.90
CA ALA A 74 -10.10 -2.02 0.80
C ALA A 74 -9.41 -3.35 1.14
N LEU A 75 -8.84 -3.48 2.34
CA LEU A 75 -8.23 -4.72 2.81
C LEU A 75 -9.25 -5.86 2.87
N ALA A 76 -10.46 -5.60 3.37
CA ALA A 76 -11.53 -6.58 3.42
C ALA A 76 -11.95 -7.01 2.01
N ALA A 77 -12.12 -6.07 1.07
CA ALA A 77 -12.45 -6.35 -0.32
C ALA A 77 -11.35 -7.17 -1.02
N LEU A 78 -10.08 -6.82 -0.83
CA LEU A 78 -8.95 -7.53 -1.42
C LEU A 78 -8.80 -8.96 -0.90
N ARG A 79 -9.03 -9.16 0.40
CA ARG A 79 -9.05 -10.52 0.99
C ARG A 79 -10.21 -11.36 0.49
N ALA A 80 -11.39 -10.76 0.34
CA ALA A 80 -12.56 -11.46 -0.19
C ALA A 80 -12.44 -11.82 -1.68
N ALA A 81 -11.62 -11.09 -2.44
CA ALA A 81 -11.45 -11.29 -3.88
C ALA A 81 -10.60 -12.52 -4.27
N ASP A 82 -9.93 -13.19 -3.31
CA ASP A 82 -9.09 -14.39 -3.54
C ASP A 82 -8.17 -14.25 -4.77
N ILE A 83 -7.40 -13.16 -4.79
CA ILE A 83 -6.60 -12.78 -5.95
C ILE A 83 -5.44 -13.77 -6.13
N ARG A 84 -5.38 -14.39 -7.31
CA ARG A 84 -4.29 -15.30 -7.70
C ARG A 84 -3.51 -14.75 -8.90
N VAL A 85 -2.18 -14.82 -8.81
CA VAL A 85 -1.27 -14.49 -9.91
C VAL A 85 -0.49 -15.75 -10.28
N ARG A 86 -0.68 -16.25 -11.51
CA ARG A 86 -0.03 -17.49 -12.00
C ARG A 86 -0.21 -18.69 -11.06
N GLY A 87 -1.39 -18.81 -10.44
CA GLY A 87 -1.71 -19.87 -9.48
C GLY A 87 -1.20 -19.63 -8.05
N HIS A 88 -0.43 -18.57 -7.80
CA HIS A 88 -0.03 -18.18 -6.45
C HIS A 88 -1.05 -17.22 -5.84
N GLU A 89 -1.52 -17.55 -4.64
CA GLU A 89 -2.41 -16.70 -3.86
C GLU A 89 -1.69 -15.46 -3.35
N ILE A 90 -2.28 -14.29 -3.57
CA ILE A 90 -1.76 -13.03 -3.06
C ILE A 90 -2.45 -12.72 -1.74
N GLN A 91 -1.65 -12.64 -0.67
CA GLN A 91 -2.14 -12.36 0.67
C GLN A 91 -1.96 -10.89 1.02
N PHE A 92 -3.04 -10.26 1.47
CA PHE A 92 -3.07 -8.85 1.85
C PHE A 92 -3.08 -8.64 3.38
N SER A 93 -2.23 -7.74 3.87
CA SER A 93 -2.14 -7.36 5.27
C SER A 93 -1.96 -5.86 5.44
N TRP A 94 -2.11 -5.37 6.67
CA TRP A 94 -1.59 -4.06 7.05
C TRP A 94 -0.06 -4.01 6.86
N HIS A 95 0.46 -2.84 6.48
CA HIS A 95 1.88 -2.50 6.50
C HIS A 95 2.18 -1.63 7.72
#